data_AF-A0A7V4J6Q9-F1
#
_entry.id   AF-A0A7V4J6Q9-F1
#
_cell.length_a   1.000
_cell.length_b   1.000
_cell.length_c   1.000
_cell.angle_alpha   90.00
_cell.angle_beta   90.00
_cell.angle_gamma   90.00
#
_symmetry.space_group_name_H-M   'P 1'
#
loop_
_entity.id
_entity.type
_entity.pdbx_description
1 polymer ?
#
loop_
_entity_poly.entity_id
_entity_poly.type
_entity_poly.pdbx_seq_one_letter_code
_entity_poly.pdbx_strand_id
1 'polypeptide(L)'
;MRVTLPVILRCYALLIRLYPRRFRLDFELEMQAVFAAAVADAMHRGWCAVIALLWRELRDSPRRLLEEYWQLWRDYRSGDRDAAPVPAALAAPFSCYRRSTMSLSDESRKVTVARLGHAVVASLPPLILGMGLASALVLVGPHPLAVPRWQLLLGITPAALTALAIVIGGVVAVLRRLPDWGFTWLGAAVMVVLLGIQVLSDELAESGITLPPEAEAIGGAVLIIGALTALGVAARQGWVQASLVSIGMASMMGLAVCFSASAGPIHRHDVAILVAPFGLLMAALSYVYARRPGAARLLSMVSLGCLNAVSVWLTSRVWEDWLLAHGKPSFVLPLLAFLAGALLIGPLVGWLGEMVRRLPARA
;
A
#
# COMPACT_ATOMS: atom_id res chain seq x y z
N MET A 1 -25.48 4.19 -26.22
CA MET A 1 -25.91 3.53 -24.97
C MET A 1 -25.79 2.00 -24.95
N ARG A 2 -25.75 1.27 -26.08
CA ARG A 2 -25.63 -0.21 -26.05
C ARG A 2 -24.30 -0.75 -25.49
N VAL A 3 -23.25 0.08 -25.45
CA VAL A 3 -21.90 -0.34 -24.99
C VAL A 3 -21.74 -0.29 -23.46
N THR A 4 -22.55 0.49 -22.74
CA THR A 4 -22.34 0.71 -21.29
C THR A 4 -22.83 -0.45 -20.43
N LEU A 5 -23.94 -1.11 -20.80
CA LEU A 5 -24.50 -2.23 -20.05
C LEU A 5 -23.52 -3.42 -19.89
N PRO A 6 -22.88 -3.96 -20.96
CA PRO A 6 -21.96 -5.09 -20.80
C PRO A 6 -20.73 -4.74 -19.99
N VAL A 7 -20.28 -3.47 -19.99
CA VAL A 7 -19.16 -3.01 -19.15
C VAL A 7 -19.57 -3.02 -17.68
N ILE A 8 -20.74 -2.46 -17.34
CA ILE A 8 -21.26 -2.43 -15.97
C ILE A 8 -21.42 -3.86 -15.43
N LEU A 9 -21.97 -4.78 -16.23
CA LEU A 9 -22.15 -6.18 -15.83
C LEU A 9 -20.82 -6.92 -15.64
N ARG A 10 -19.81 -6.66 -16.48
CA ARG A 10 -18.46 -7.24 -16.31
C ARG A 10 -17.79 -6.73 -15.04
N CYS A 11 -17.91 -5.44 -14.73
CA CYS A 11 -17.41 -4.87 -13.49
C CYS A 11 -18.09 -5.50 -12.27
N TYR A 12 -19.41 -5.68 -12.31
CA TYR A 12 -20.14 -6.33 -11.22
C TYR A 12 -19.78 -7.81 -11.06
N ALA A 13 -19.60 -8.55 -12.17
CA ALA A 13 -19.11 -9.93 -12.12
C ALA A 13 -17.71 -10.02 -11.49
N LEU A 14 -16.83 -9.05 -11.74
CA LEU A 14 -15.53 -8.96 -11.06
C LEU A 14 -15.66 -8.70 -9.56
N LEU A 15 -16.62 -7.88 -9.13
CA LEU A 15 -16.92 -7.64 -7.71
C LEU A 15 -17.44 -8.90 -7.02
N ILE A 16 -18.33 -9.66 -7.66
CA ILE A 16 -18.86 -10.91 -7.10
C ILE A 16 -17.73 -11.90 -6.82
N ARG A 17 -16.66 -11.95 -7.63
CA ARG A 17 -15.52 -12.86 -7.40
C ARG A 17 -14.82 -12.68 -6.05
N LEU A 18 -15.05 -11.58 -5.34
CA LEU A 18 -14.55 -11.35 -3.99
C LEU A 18 -15.29 -12.18 -2.92
N TYR A 19 -16.53 -12.61 -3.19
CA TYR A 19 -17.33 -13.43 -2.28
C TYR A 19 -16.75 -14.84 -2.09
N PRO A 20 -16.99 -15.47 -0.91
CA PRO A 20 -16.58 -16.84 -0.66
C PRO A 20 -17.02 -17.79 -1.77
N ARG A 21 -16.19 -18.77 -2.13
CA ARG A 21 -16.48 -19.71 -3.23
C ARG A 21 -17.81 -20.45 -3.05
N ARG A 22 -18.14 -20.84 -1.81
CA ARG A 22 -19.39 -21.54 -1.49
C ARG A 22 -20.60 -20.66 -1.84
N PHE A 23 -20.64 -19.45 -1.28
CA PHE A 23 -21.69 -18.47 -1.56
C PHE A 23 -21.85 -18.18 -3.06
N ARG A 24 -20.75 -18.07 -3.80
CA ARG A 24 -20.81 -17.86 -5.26
C ARG A 24 -21.47 -19.00 -6.01
N LEU A 25 -21.22 -20.26 -5.63
CA LEU A 25 -21.84 -21.40 -6.32
C LEU A 25 -23.36 -21.36 -6.22
N ASP A 26 -23.88 -20.87 -5.10
CA ASP A 26 -25.31 -20.84 -4.83
C ASP A 26 -25.98 -19.58 -5.42
N PHE A 27 -25.31 -18.41 -5.33
CA PHE A 27 -25.96 -17.12 -5.59
C PHE A 27 -25.37 -16.29 -6.75
N GLU A 28 -24.26 -16.70 -7.38
CA GLU A 28 -23.61 -15.87 -8.42
C GLU A 28 -24.55 -15.57 -9.60
N LEU A 29 -25.28 -16.58 -10.09
CA LEU A 29 -26.20 -16.41 -11.22
C LEU A 29 -27.39 -15.52 -10.84
N GLU A 30 -27.97 -15.72 -9.66
CA GLU A 30 -29.11 -14.95 -9.18
C GLU A 30 -28.72 -13.48 -8.96
N MET A 31 -27.58 -13.22 -8.30
CA MET A 31 -27.10 -11.86 -8.08
C MET A 31 -26.83 -11.13 -9.40
N GLN A 32 -26.21 -11.80 -10.37
CA GLN A 32 -25.96 -11.21 -11.68
C GLN A 32 -27.28 -10.91 -12.42
N ALA A 33 -28.27 -11.80 -12.35
CA ALA A 33 -29.57 -11.61 -12.97
C ALA A 33 -30.37 -10.47 -12.33
N VAL A 34 -30.45 -10.44 -11.00
CA VAL A 34 -31.13 -9.38 -10.23
C VAL A 34 -30.48 -8.02 -10.48
N PHE A 35 -29.16 -7.96 -10.48
CA PHE A 35 -28.44 -6.72 -10.76
C PHE A 35 -28.64 -6.28 -12.22
N ALA A 36 -28.60 -7.20 -13.18
CA ALA A 36 -28.85 -6.89 -14.59
C ALA A 36 -30.26 -6.33 -14.81
N ALA A 37 -31.28 -6.91 -14.16
CA ALA A 37 -32.64 -6.40 -14.21
C ALA A 37 -32.75 -5.00 -13.57
N ALA A 38 -32.10 -4.78 -12.42
CA ALA A 38 -32.09 -3.48 -11.74
C ALA A 38 -31.39 -2.40 -12.58
N VAL A 39 -30.29 -2.73 -13.25
CA VAL A 39 -29.60 -1.80 -14.16
C VAL A 39 -30.47 -1.48 -15.37
N ALA A 40 -31.16 -2.48 -15.95
CA ALA A 40 -32.07 -2.26 -17.07
C ALA A 40 -33.22 -1.30 -16.70
N ASP A 41 -33.86 -1.51 -15.54
CA ASP A 41 -34.89 -0.59 -15.03
C ASP A 41 -34.34 0.81 -14.73
N ALA A 42 -33.16 0.90 -14.07
CA ALA A 42 -32.51 2.18 -13.83
C ALA A 42 -32.17 2.92 -15.13
N MET A 43 -31.78 2.20 -16.19
CA MET A 43 -31.54 2.80 -17.51
C MET A 43 -32.82 3.39 -18.13
N HIS A 44 -33.99 2.78 -17.93
CA HIS A 44 -35.27 3.35 -18.36
C HIS A 44 -35.60 4.68 -17.64
N ARG A 45 -35.11 4.85 -16.41
CA ARG A 45 -35.29 6.06 -15.59
C ARG A 45 -34.21 7.13 -15.81
N GLY A 46 -33.17 6.83 -16.59
CA GLY A 46 -32.08 7.74 -16.93
C GLY A 46 -30.78 7.54 -16.13
N TRP A 47 -29.74 8.27 -16.53
CA TRP A 47 -28.37 8.02 -16.06
C TRP A 47 -28.15 8.27 -14.55
N CYS A 48 -28.85 9.25 -13.98
CA CYS A 48 -28.77 9.52 -12.54
C CYS A 48 -29.24 8.32 -11.70
N ALA A 49 -30.28 7.60 -12.15
CA ALA A 49 -30.76 6.39 -11.47
C ALA A 49 -29.73 5.25 -11.54
N VAL A 50 -29.03 5.12 -12.67
CA VAL A 50 -27.93 4.15 -12.82
C VAL A 50 -26.79 4.47 -11.84
N ILE A 51 -26.35 5.72 -11.77
CA ILE A 51 -25.29 6.14 -10.83
C ILE A 51 -25.73 5.88 -9.39
N ALA A 52 -26.96 6.24 -9.02
CA ALA A 52 -27.49 6.02 -7.68
C ALA A 52 -27.53 4.53 -7.31
N LEU A 53 -27.92 3.66 -8.24
CA LEU A 53 -27.90 2.21 -8.08
C LEU A 53 -26.48 1.69 -7.87
N LEU A 54 -25.53 2.10 -8.71
CA LEU A 54 -24.12 1.69 -8.62
C LEU A 54 -23.50 2.13 -7.29
N TRP A 55 -23.78 3.37 -6.86
CA TRP A 55 -23.31 3.89 -5.59
C TRP A 55 -23.85 3.10 -4.40
N ARG A 56 -25.16 2.76 -4.42
CA ARG A 56 -25.78 1.95 -3.38
C ARG A 56 -25.14 0.56 -3.28
N GLU A 57 -24.96 -0.13 -4.39
CA GLU A 57 -24.32 -1.46 -4.39
C GLU A 57 -22.85 -1.40 -3.95
N LEU A 58 -22.11 -0.37 -4.39
CA LEU A 58 -20.72 -0.20 -3.98
C LEU A 58 -20.59 0.09 -2.46
N ARG A 59 -21.53 0.84 -1.90
CA ARG A 59 -21.55 1.16 -0.46
C ARG A 59 -21.97 -0.03 0.40
N ASP A 60 -22.96 -0.80 -0.04
CA ASP A 60 -23.56 -1.85 0.78
C ASP A 60 -22.82 -3.21 0.63
N SER A 61 -22.16 -3.43 -0.51
CA SER A 61 -21.44 -4.69 -0.79
C SER A 61 -20.30 -5.03 0.17
N PRO A 62 -19.46 -4.11 0.70
CA PRO A 62 -18.39 -4.46 1.62
C PRO A 62 -18.93 -5.02 2.94
N ARG A 63 -20.05 -4.47 3.42
CA ARG A 63 -20.72 -4.94 4.63
C ARG A 63 -21.24 -6.38 4.44
N ARG A 64 -21.98 -6.64 3.35
CA ARG A 64 -22.49 -7.98 3.05
C ARG A 64 -21.35 -8.99 2.87
N LEU A 65 -20.28 -8.58 2.19
CA LEU A 65 -19.08 -9.41 2.01
C LEU A 65 -18.47 -9.81 3.36
N LEU A 66 -18.35 -8.86 4.30
CA LEU A 66 -17.83 -9.13 5.65
C LEU A 66 -18.76 -10.03 6.46
N GLU A 67 -20.07 -9.81 6.37
CA GLU A 67 -21.09 -10.64 7.04
C GLU A 67 -21.00 -12.10 6.56
N GLU A 68 -20.89 -12.35 5.26
CA GLU A 68 -20.73 -13.70 4.68
C GLU A 68 -19.43 -14.37 5.12
N TYR A 69 -18.31 -13.66 5.11
CA TYR A 69 -17.04 -14.22 5.62
C TYR A 69 -17.08 -14.48 7.12
N TRP A 70 -17.80 -13.65 7.87
CA TRP A 70 -17.97 -13.82 9.30
C TRP A 70 -18.83 -15.04 9.63
N GLN A 71 -19.91 -15.28 8.88
CA GLN A 71 -20.72 -16.49 8.99
C GLN A 71 -19.88 -17.74 8.68
N LEU A 72 -19.16 -17.74 7.55
CA LEU A 72 -18.27 -18.85 7.18
C LEU A 72 -17.23 -19.15 8.27
N TRP A 73 -16.68 -18.11 8.88
CA TRP A 73 -15.71 -18.26 9.97
C TRP A 73 -16.37 -18.76 11.27
N ARG A 74 -17.59 -18.30 11.57
CA ARG A 74 -18.37 -18.77 12.73
C ARG A 74 -18.71 -20.25 12.60
N ASP A 75 -19.17 -20.69 11.43
CA ASP A 75 -19.49 -22.09 11.13
C ASP A 75 -18.24 -22.98 11.25
N TYR A 76 -17.09 -22.47 10.79
CA TYR A 76 -15.81 -23.18 10.97
C TYR A 76 -15.42 -23.30 12.44
N ARG A 77 -15.75 -22.29 13.26
CA ARG A 77 -15.37 -22.23 14.68
C ARG A 77 -16.32 -22.99 15.60
N SER A 78 -17.62 -23.05 15.30
CA SER A 78 -18.61 -23.79 16.09
C SER A 78 -18.35 -25.30 16.11
N GLY A 79 -17.44 -25.80 15.24
CA GLY A 79 -17.08 -27.21 15.21
C GLY A 79 -18.27 -28.09 14.87
N ASP A 80 -19.30 -27.51 14.24
CA ASP A 80 -20.50 -28.19 13.79
C ASP A 80 -20.11 -29.11 12.63
N ARG A 81 -19.61 -30.29 13.00
CA ARG A 81 -19.18 -31.37 12.08
C ARG A 81 -20.35 -31.97 11.31
N ASP A 82 -21.58 -31.58 11.64
CA ASP A 82 -22.81 -32.04 10.99
C ASP A 82 -23.25 -31.11 9.85
N ALA A 83 -22.54 -30.00 9.61
CA ALA A 83 -22.70 -29.19 8.41
C ALA A 83 -22.31 -30.00 7.16
N ALA A 84 -23.33 -30.67 6.60
CA ALA A 84 -23.38 -31.44 5.36
C ALA A 84 -22.01 -31.86 4.78
N PRO A 85 -21.63 -33.15 4.83
CA PRO A 85 -20.40 -33.60 4.21
C PRO A 85 -20.36 -33.11 2.77
N VAL A 86 -19.33 -32.33 2.44
CA VAL A 86 -19.00 -32.02 1.04
C VAL A 86 -19.02 -33.36 0.31
N PRO A 87 -19.88 -33.54 -0.71
CA PRO A 87 -20.07 -34.84 -1.33
C PRO A 87 -18.72 -35.46 -1.65
N ALA A 88 -18.48 -36.67 -1.15
CA ALA A 88 -17.20 -37.36 -1.21
C ALA A 88 -16.65 -37.51 -2.63
N ALA A 89 -17.49 -37.33 -3.65
CA ALA A 89 -17.12 -37.22 -5.06
C ALA A 89 -16.23 -36.00 -5.42
N LEU A 90 -16.13 -35.00 -4.55
CA LEU A 90 -15.17 -33.87 -4.68
C LEU A 90 -14.00 -33.97 -3.68
N ALA A 91 -13.96 -35.02 -2.86
CA ALA A 91 -12.97 -35.24 -1.80
C ALA A 91 -12.03 -36.42 -2.12
N ALA A 92 -11.31 -36.33 -3.23
CA ALA A 92 -10.07 -37.10 -3.45
C ALA A 92 -9.11 -36.30 -4.36
N PRO A 93 -7.76 -36.37 -4.21
CA PRO A 93 -6.94 -37.00 -3.19
C PRO A 93 -6.04 -35.94 -2.50
N PHE A 94 -6.47 -35.35 -1.39
CA PHE A 94 -5.59 -34.51 -0.55
C PHE A 94 -5.38 -35.11 0.83
N SER A 95 -5.32 -36.44 0.91
CA SER A 95 -4.65 -37.17 1.98
C SER A 95 -3.13 -37.00 1.84
N CYS A 96 -2.65 -35.77 2.05
CA CYS A 96 -1.25 -35.48 2.33
C CYS A 96 -1.16 -34.66 3.62
N TYR A 97 -1.97 -35.05 4.63
CA TYR A 97 -1.73 -34.64 6.01
C TYR A 97 -0.51 -35.41 6.52
N ARG A 98 0.65 -35.01 5.99
CA ARG A 98 1.98 -35.43 6.44
C ARG A 98 2.08 -35.01 7.89
N ARG A 99 2.05 -36.01 8.77
CA ARG A 99 2.44 -35.91 10.18
C ARG A 99 3.89 -35.44 10.21
N SER A 100 4.08 -34.13 10.13
CA SER A 100 5.36 -33.46 10.22
C SER A 100 5.82 -33.62 11.66
N THR A 101 6.68 -34.59 11.91
CA THR A 101 7.59 -34.52 13.05
C THR A 101 8.32 -33.17 12.91
N MET A 102 8.06 -32.27 13.86
CA MET A 102 8.67 -30.94 13.89
C MET A 102 10.18 -31.09 14.07
N SER A 103 10.91 -31.22 12.97
CA SER A 103 12.35 -31.00 12.96
C SER A 103 12.59 -29.49 13.10
N LEU A 104 13.20 -29.09 14.22
CA LEU A 104 13.63 -27.71 14.50
C LEU A 104 14.56 -27.14 13.40
N SER A 105 15.14 -27.98 12.54
CA SER A 105 15.97 -27.53 11.41
C SER A 105 15.18 -27.05 10.18
N ASP A 106 13.86 -27.32 10.09
CA ASP A 106 13.04 -26.99 8.90
C ASP A 106 12.23 -25.68 9.06
N GLU A 107 12.24 -25.08 10.26
CA GLU A 107 11.58 -23.79 10.51
C GLU A 107 12.30 -22.61 9.84
N SER A 108 13.62 -22.70 9.69
CA SER A 108 14.45 -21.70 9.02
C SER A 108 14.14 -21.57 7.51
N ARG A 109 13.63 -22.63 6.87
CA ARG A 109 13.35 -22.65 5.42
C ARG A 109 12.01 -22.01 5.01
N LYS A 110 11.09 -21.77 5.95
CA LYS A 110 9.71 -21.34 5.62
C LYS A 110 9.50 -19.83 5.51
N VAL A 111 10.50 -18.99 5.83
CA VAL A 111 10.30 -17.53 5.93
C VAL A 111 10.88 -16.75 4.75
N THR A 112 10.96 -17.36 3.57
CA THR A 112 11.34 -16.66 2.31
C THR A 112 10.12 -16.51 1.42
N VAL A 113 9.89 -15.31 0.87
CA VAL A 113 8.84 -15.05 -0.12
C VAL A 113 9.04 -16.04 -1.28
N ALA A 114 8.12 -17.01 -1.38
CA ALA A 114 8.42 -18.31 -1.96
C ALA A 114 8.67 -18.28 -3.48
N ARG A 115 8.22 -17.23 -4.17
CA ARG A 115 8.28 -17.12 -5.64
C ARG A 115 9.00 -15.86 -6.09
N LEU A 116 9.88 -16.02 -7.08
CA LEU A 116 10.61 -14.92 -7.73
C LEU A 116 9.68 -13.77 -8.14
N GLY A 117 8.54 -14.10 -8.77
CA GLY A 117 7.56 -13.10 -9.19
C GLY A 117 7.02 -12.24 -8.05
N HIS A 118 6.78 -12.82 -6.86
CA HIS A 118 6.31 -12.04 -5.71
C HIS A 118 7.39 -11.08 -5.19
N ALA A 119 8.66 -11.49 -5.16
CA ALA A 119 9.75 -10.60 -4.76
C ALA A 119 9.91 -9.42 -5.74
N VAL A 120 9.80 -9.67 -7.05
CA VAL A 120 9.82 -8.61 -8.07
C VAL A 120 8.66 -7.65 -7.86
N VAL A 121 7.42 -8.17 -7.74
CA VAL A 121 6.25 -7.31 -7.50
C VAL A 121 6.38 -6.52 -6.19
N ALA A 122 6.91 -7.12 -5.13
CA ALA A 122 7.13 -6.44 -3.85
C ALA A 122 8.11 -5.25 -3.97
N SER A 123 9.08 -5.32 -4.88
CA SER A 123 10.07 -4.26 -5.10
C SER A 123 9.62 -3.13 -6.03
N LEU A 124 8.46 -3.23 -6.68
CA LEU A 124 8.03 -2.25 -7.67
C LEU A 124 7.69 -0.84 -7.10
N PRO A 125 7.11 -0.66 -5.89
CA PRO A 125 6.66 0.67 -5.47
C PRO A 125 7.76 1.75 -5.51
N PRO A 126 8.98 1.55 -4.96
CA PRO A 126 10.03 2.56 -5.02
C PRO A 126 10.48 2.90 -6.44
N LEU A 127 10.51 1.88 -7.33
CA LEU A 127 10.86 2.09 -8.73
C LEU A 127 9.78 2.93 -9.45
N ILE A 128 8.51 2.56 -9.27
CA ILE A 128 7.37 3.27 -9.88
C ILE A 128 7.35 4.72 -9.40
N LEU A 129 7.47 4.96 -8.09
CA LEU A 129 7.50 6.33 -7.55
C LEU A 129 8.71 7.12 -8.08
N GLY A 130 9.92 6.56 -7.98
CA GLY A 130 11.15 7.22 -8.41
C GLY A 130 11.12 7.62 -9.89
N MET A 131 10.64 6.74 -10.77
CA MET A 131 10.47 7.04 -12.19
C MET A 131 9.40 8.11 -12.43
N GLY A 132 8.29 8.07 -11.70
CA GLY A 132 7.23 9.08 -11.79
C GLY A 132 7.71 10.47 -11.39
N LEU A 133 8.41 10.56 -10.26
CA LEU A 133 8.98 11.80 -9.75
C LEU A 133 10.07 12.36 -10.67
N ALA A 134 10.96 11.52 -11.19
CA ALA A 134 11.98 11.95 -12.15
C ALA A 134 11.33 12.46 -13.46
N SER A 135 10.31 11.75 -13.96
CA SER A 135 9.58 12.17 -15.17
C SER A 135 8.87 13.51 -14.94
N ALA A 136 8.26 13.72 -13.78
CA ALA A 136 7.66 14.99 -13.40
C ALA A 136 8.67 16.14 -13.52
N LEU A 137 9.84 16.00 -12.91
CA LEU A 137 10.89 17.02 -12.94
C LEU A 137 11.40 17.34 -14.35
N VAL A 138 11.57 16.32 -15.20
CA VAL A 138 12.01 16.52 -16.59
C VAL A 138 10.97 17.29 -17.39
N LEU A 139 9.68 16.98 -17.21
CA LEU A 139 8.59 17.62 -17.93
C LEU A 139 8.36 19.07 -17.47
N VAL A 140 8.50 19.35 -16.18
CA VAL A 140 8.40 20.71 -15.63
C VAL A 140 9.52 21.62 -16.16
N GLY A 141 10.70 21.06 -16.49
CA GLY A 141 11.83 21.80 -17.05
C GLY A 141 12.74 22.46 -16.01
N PRO A 142 13.81 23.15 -16.45
CA PRO A 142 14.95 23.51 -15.60
C PRO A 142 14.72 24.70 -14.66
N HIS A 143 13.80 25.62 -14.99
CA HIS A 143 13.65 26.88 -14.26
C HIS A 143 12.43 26.87 -13.32
N PRO A 144 12.60 27.13 -12.01
CA PRO A 144 11.51 27.07 -11.05
C PRO A 144 10.52 28.24 -11.16
N LEU A 145 10.96 29.43 -11.57
CA LEU A 145 10.20 30.68 -11.47
C LEU A 145 9.39 31.05 -12.72
N ALA A 146 9.59 30.35 -13.85
CA ALA A 146 9.02 30.74 -15.14
C ALA A 146 8.32 29.56 -15.85
N VAL A 147 7.71 28.66 -15.08
CA VAL A 147 7.01 27.51 -15.65
C VAL A 147 5.59 27.92 -16.06
N PRO A 148 5.20 27.80 -17.34
CA PRO A 148 3.82 28.03 -17.74
C PRO A 148 2.89 26.97 -17.11
N ARG A 149 1.67 27.36 -16.74
CA ARG A 149 0.70 26.48 -16.04
C ARG A 149 0.48 25.13 -16.72
N TRP A 150 0.45 25.09 -18.05
CA TRP A 150 0.26 23.83 -18.78
C TRP A 150 1.42 22.84 -18.56
N GLN A 151 2.64 23.35 -18.41
CA GLN A 151 3.84 22.53 -18.18
C GLN A 151 3.87 22.01 -16.73
N LEU A 152 3.39 22.81 -15.77
CA LEU A 152 3.15 22.35 -14.40
C LEU A 152 2.12 21.21 -14.38
N LEU A 153 0.96 21.38 -15.03
CA LEU A 153 -0.07 20.34 -15.12
C LEU A 153 0.46 19.05 -15.76
N LEU A 154 1.24 19.19 -16.83
CA LEU A 154 1.86 18.08 -17.52
C LEU A 154 2.91 17.37 -16.65
N GLY A 155 3.66 18.13 -15.84
CA GLY A 155 4.62 17.60 -14.86
C GLY A 155 3.99 16.90 -13.66
N ILE A 156 2.86 17.38 -13.16
CA ILE A 156 2.12 16.75 -12.05
C ILE A 156 1.54 15.40 -12.47
N THR A 157 1.12 15.28 -13.74
CA THR A 157 0.46 14.08 -14.28
C THR A 157 1.22 12.77 -13.99
N PRO A 158 2.52 12.60 -14.33
CA PRO A 158 3.24 11.36 -14.04
C PRO A 158 3.33 11.05 -12.54
N ALA A 159 3.60 12.05 -11.68
CA ALA A 159 3.67 11.85 -10.23
C ALA A 159 2.31 11.43 -9.63
N ALA A 160 1.22 12.05 -10.11
CA ALA A 160 -0.13 11.68 -9.70
C ALA A 160 -0.52 10.26 -10.16
N LEU A 161 -0.17 9.89 -11.39
CA LEU A 161 -0.44 8.56 -11.93
C LEU A 161 0.33 7.47 -11.17
N THR A 162 1.59 7.71 -10.80
CA THR A 162 2.38 6.74 -10.03
C THR A 162 1.89 6.64 -8.59
N ALA A 163 1.54 7.75 -7.95
CA ALA A 163 0.88 7.75 -6.64
C ALA A 163 -0.42 6.94 -6.66
N LEU A 164 -1.28 7.18 -7.66
CA LEU A 164 -2.52 6.44 -7.85
C LEU A 164 -2.27 4.94 -8.05
N ALA A 165 -1.29 4.57 -8.87
CA ALA A 165 -0.92 3.17 -9.09
C ALA A 165 -0.49 2.47 -7.79
N ILE A 166 0.28 3.15 -6.94
CA ILE A 166 0.73 2.62 -5.64
C ILE A 166 -0.47 2.43 -4.70
N VAL A 167 -1.37 3.42 -4.61
CA VAL A 167 -2.58 3.33 -3.79
C VAL A 167 -3.48 2.19 -4.27
N ILE A 168 -3.72 2.06 -5.58
CA ILE A 168 -4.49 0.96 -6.16
C ILE A 168 -3.84 -0.38 -5.82
N GLY A 169 -2.51 -0.51 -5.96
CA GLY A 169 -1.81 -1.74 -5.62
C GLY A 169 -1.91 -2.10 -4.13
N GLY A 170 -1.86 -1.10 -3.23
CA GLY A 170 -2.12 -1.28 -1.80
C GLY A 170 -3.56 -1.76 -1.52
N VAL A 171 -4.56 -1.17 -2.16
CA VAL A 171 -5.96 -1.61 -2.05
C VAL A 171 -6.14 -3.03 -2.57
N VAL A 172 -5.58 -3.35 -3.74
CA VAL A 172 -5.62 -4.71 -4.32
C VAL A 172 -4.95 -5.71 -3.39
N ALA A 173 -3.83 -5.34 -2.75
CA ALA A 173 -3.18 -6.19 -1.74
C ALA A 173 -4.12 -6.48 -0.56
N VAL A 174 -4.80 -5.47 -0.01
CA VAL A 174 -5.78 -5.65 1.08
C VAL A 174 -6.94 -6.55 0.65
N LEU A 175 -7.54 -6.29 -0.52
CA LEU A 175 -8.64 -7.08 -1.07
C LEU A 175 -8.25 -8.54 -1.31
N ARG A 176 -6.98 -8.79 -1.63
CA ARG A 176 -6.41 -10.14 -1.79
C ARG A 176 -5.86 -10.74 -0.49
N ARG A 177 -6.24 -10.18 0.67
CA ARG A 177 -5.83 -10.65 2.00
C ARG A 177 -4.33 -10.60 2.25
N LEU A 178 -3.67 -9.57 1.73
CA LEU A 178 -2.25 -9.29 1.92
C LEU A 178 -1.36 -10.49 1.53
N PRO A 179 -1.28 -10.85 0.23
CA PRO A 179 -0.28 -11.80 -0.21
C PRO A 179 1.14 -11.28 0.12
N ASP A 180 2.16 -12.14 0.09
CA ASP A 180 3.54 -11.78 0.47
C ASP A 180 4.08 -10.50 -0.19
N TRP A 181 3.73 -10.25 -1.45
CA TRP A 181 4.14 -9.04 -2.17
C TRP A 181 3.39 -7.79 -1.72
N GLY A 182 2.21 -7.95 -1.13
CA GLY A 182 1.28 -6.87 -0.81
C GLY A 182 1.73 -6.00 0.38
N PHE A 183 2.62 -6.48 1.24
CA PHE A 183 3.07 -5.72 2.42
C PHE A 183 3.84 -4.45 2.07
N THR A 184 4.74 -4.52 1.09
CA THR A 184 5.48 -3.32 0.63
C THR A 184 4.54 -2.32 -0.02
N TRP A 185 3.57 -2.79 -0.80
CA TRP A 185 2.55 -1.94 -1.44
C TRP A 185 1.64 -1.29 -0.41
N LEU A 186 1.25 -2.01 0.65
CA LEU A 186 0.46 -1.45 1.74
C LEU A 186 1.22 -0.32 2.45
N GLY A 187 2.48 -0.56 2.83
CA GLY A 187 3.32 0.47 3.44
C GLY A 187 3.54 1.67 2.53
N ALA A 188 3.82 1.43 1.25
CA ALA A 188 3.98 2.48 0.26
C ALA A 188 2.71 3.31 0.07
N ALA A 189 1.54 2.66 -0.04
CA ALA A 189 0.25 3.33 -0.17
C ALA A 189 -0.07 4.20 1.04
N VAL A 190 0.14 3.70 2.27
CA VAL A 190 -0.04 4.50 3.49
C VAL A 190 0.81 5.77 3.45
N MET A 191 2.09 5.65 3.08
CA MET A 191 2.98 6.80 3.02
C MET A 191 2.62 7.77 1.88
N VAL A 192 2.26 7.27 0.70
CA VAL A 192 1.82 8.11 -0.42
C VAL A 192 0.55 8.90 -0.08
N VAL A 193 -0.42 8.28 0.60
CA VAL A 193 -1.62 8.99 1.06
C VAL A 193 -1.26 10.06 2.08
N LEU A 194 -0.39 9.75 3.05
CA LEU A 194 0.07 10.71 4.04
C LEU A 194 0.72 11.94 3.38
N LEU A 195 1.66 11.71 2.46
CA LEU A 195 2.32 12.77 1.70
C LEU A 195 1.35 13.54 0.81
N GLY A 196 0.40 12.87 0.17
CA GLY A 196 -0.62 13.50 -0.65
C GLY A 196 -1.55 14.42 0.14
N ILE A 197 -1.93 14.02 1.36
CA ILE A 197 -2.72 14.87 2.26
C ILE A 197 -1.90 16.10 2.69
N GLN A 198 -0.62 15.92 3.01
CA GLN A 198 0.26 17.05 3.34
C GLN A 198 0.36 18.05 2.19
N VAL A 199 0.67 17.57 0.98
CA VAL A 199 0.75 18.44 -0.22
C VAL A 199 -0.58 19.13 -0.49
N LEU A 200 -1.71 18.43 -0.36
CA LEU A 200 -3.03 19.04 -0.54
C LEU A 200 -3.32 20.13 0.52
N SER A 201 -2.89 19.90 1.76
CA SER A 201 -3.03 20.87 2.85
C SER A 201 -2.25 22.15 2.57
N ASP A 202 -1.01 22.01 2.12
CA ASP A 202 -0.13 23.14 1.78
C ASP A 202 -0.72 23.95 0.60
N GLU A 203 -1.18 23.28 -0.46
CA GLU A 203 -1.81 23.91 -1.64
C GLU A 203 -3.13 24.64 -1.31
N LEU A 204 -3.94 24.07 -0.41
CA LEU A 204 -5.17 24.73 0.07
C LEU A 204 -4.82 25.98 0.87
N ALA A 205 -3.81 25.91 1.73
CA ALA A 205 -3.35 27.05 2.52
C ALA A 205 -2.82 28.19 1.61
N GLU A 206 -2.05 27.87 0.58
CA GLU A 206 -1.60 28.84 -0.44
C GLU A 206 -2.76 29.46 -1.21
N SER A 207 -3.84 28.72 -1.42
CA SER A 207 -5.07 29.20 -2.05
C SER A 207 -5.94 30.06 -1.11
N GLY A 208 -5.49 30.31 0.12
CA GLY A 208 -6.23 31.06 1.14
C GLY A 208 -7.33 30.25 1.84
N ILE A 209 -7.38 28.93 1.60
CA ILE A 209 -8.31 28.00 2.25
C ILE A 209 -7.55 27.29 3.37
N THR A 210 -7.64 27.80 4.59
CA THR A 210 -7.07 27.12 5.76
C THR A 210 -8.03 26.05 6.26
N LEU A 211 -7.52 24.83 6.47
CA LEU A 211 -8.28 23.79 7.15
C LEU A 211 -8.37 24.14 8.64
N PRO A 212 -9.52 23.86 9.30
CA PRO A 212 -9.59 24.01 10.75
C PRO A 212 -8.59 23.02 11.40
N PRO A 213 -7.85 23.42 12.46
CA PRO A 213 -6.85 22.56 13.11
C PRO A 213 -7.39 21.18 13.54
N GLU A 214 -8.67 21.11 13.89
CA GLU A 214 -9.35 19.87 14.23
C GLU A 214 -9.43 18.91 13.04
N ALA A 215 -9.67 19.41 11.82
CA ALA A 215 -9.72 18.58 10.62
C ALA A 215 -8.34 18.01 10.27
N GLU A 216 -7.28 18.81 10.39
CA GLU A 216 -5.90 18.34 10.21
C GLU A 216 -5.54 17.27 11.25
N ALA A 217 -5.89 17.51 12.52
CA ALA A 217 -5.65 16.56 13.61
C ALA A 217 -6.43 15.25 13.42
N ILE A 218 -7.71 15.32 13.02
CA ILE A 218 -8.52 14.14 12.71
C ILE A 218 -7.92 13.38 11.52
N GLY A 219 -7.54 14.08 10.44
CA GLY A 219 -6.90 13.48 9.27
C GLY A 219 -5.61 12.76 9.64
N GLY A 220 -4.73 13.42 10.41
CA GLY A 220 -3.50 12.83 10.92
C GLY A 220 -3.75 11.62 11.81
N ALA A 221 -4.70 11.69 12.74
CA ALA A 221 -5.05 10.59 13.63
C ALA A 221 -5.57 9.37 12.84
N VAL A 222 -6.45 9.58 11.85
CA VAL A 222 -6.97 8.51 10.98
C VAL A 222 -5.83 7.83 10.23
N LEU A 223 -4.88 8.59 9.69
CA LEU A 223 -3.71 8.03 9.00
C LEU A 223 -2.81 7.22 9.93
N ILE A 224 -2.52 7.74 11.12
CA ILE A 224 -1.70 7.04 12.12
C ILE A 224 -2.37 5.73 12.53
N ILE A 225 -3.68 5.75 12.82
CA ILE A 225 -4.44 4.54 13.15
C ILE A 225 -4.41 3.54 11.98
N GLY A 226 -4.57 4.01 10.74
CA GLY A 226 -4.45 3.18 9.54
C GLY A 226 -3.08 2.51 9.41
N ALA A 227 -2.00 3.28 9.60
CA ALA A 227 -0.62 2.80 9.56
C ALA A 227 -0.34 1.76 10.67
N LEU A 228 -0.77 2.04 11.90
CA LEU A 228 -0.65 1.13 13.04
C LEU A 228 -1.46 -0.15 12.83
N THR A 229 -2.65 -0.05 12.23
CA THR A 229 -3.48 -1.22 11.88
C THR A 229 -2.78 -2.09 10.83
N ALA A 230 -2.24 -1.47 9.77
CA ALA A 230 -1.47 -2.17 8.74
C ALA A 230 -0.25 -2.91 9.34
N LEU A 231 0.51 -2.24 10.20
CA LEU A 231 1.65 -2.83 10.92
C LEU A 231 1.22 -3.95 11.86
N GLY A 232 0.14 -3.77 12.62
CA GLY A 232 -0.39 -4.78 13.53
C GLY A 232 -0.84 -6.03 12.78
N VAL A 233 -1.56 -5.88 11.67
CA VAL A 233 -1.96 -7.01 10.80
C VAL A 233 -0.72 -7.71 10.24
N ALA A 234 0.28 -6.97 9.75
CA ALA A 234 1.51 -7.55 9.21
C ALA A 234 2.36 -8.27 10.29
N ALA A 235 2.48 -7.71 11.48
CA ALA A 235 3.22 -8.29 12.61
C ALA A 235 2.60 -9.62 13.09
N ARG A 236 1.26 -9.73 13.02
CA ARG A 236 0.57 -11.00 13.27
C ARG A 236 0.93 -12.07 12.24
N GLN A 237 1.33 -11.71 11.03
CA GLN A 237 1.80 -12.67 10.03
C GLN A 237 3.29 -13.00 10.16
N GLY A 238 4.09 -12.09 10.72
CA GLY A 238 5.48 -12.32 11.02
C GLY A 238 6.32 -11.05 10.95
N TRP A 239 7.53 -11.11 11.51
CA TRP A 239 8.42 -9.95 11.54
C TRP A 239 8.91 -9.53 10.15
N VAL A 240 9.02 -10.48 9.22
CA VAL A 240 9.42 -10.20 7.83
C VAL A 240 8.33 -9.41 7.09
N GLN A 241 7.06 -9.80 7.26
CA GLN A 241 5.92 -9.11 6.67
C GLN A 241 5.80 -7.68 7.22
N ALA A 242 5.92 -7.51 8.54
CA ALA A 242 5.93 -6.18 9.15
C ALA A 242 7.08 -5.31 8.64
N SER A 243 8.26 -5.90 8.45
CA SER A 243 9.41 -5.19 7.90
C SER A 243 9.21 -4.77 6.45
N LEU A 244 8.52 -5.56 5.63
CA LEU A 244 8.17 -5.17 4.26
C LEU A 244 7.25 -3.94 4.24
N VAL A 245 6.30 -3.82 5.17
CA VAL A 245 5.49 -2.60 5.34
C VAL A 245 6.38 -1.40 5.66
N SER A 246 7.29 -1.53 6.62
CA SER A 246 8.25 -0.49 6.99
C SER A 246 9.18 -0.09 5.85
N ILE A 247 9.69 -1.04 5.08
CA ILE A 247 10.50 -0.76 3.88
C ILE A 247 9.68 0.04 2.87
N GLY A 248 8.43 -0.36 2.60
CA GLY A 248 7.52 0.39 1.73
C GLY A 248 7.35 1.84 2.18
N MET A 249 7.03 2.06 3.46
CA MET A 249 6.86 3.40 4.03
C MET A 249 8.15 4.23 3.94
N ALA A 250 9.26 3.69 4.42
CA ALA A 250 10.53 4.40 4.51
C ALA A 250 11.08 4.75 3.12
N SER A 251 10.94 3.86 2.14
CA SER A 251 11.38 4.15 0.76
C SER A 251 10.55 5.24 0.09
N MET A 252 9.23 5.27 0.29
CA MET A 252 8.40 6.36 -0.26
C MET A 252 8.79 7.71 0.35
N MET A 253 8.97 7.75 1.68
CA MET A 253 9.37 8.97 2.37
C MET A 253 10.78 9.43 1.93
N GLY A 254 11.76 8.52 1.83
CA GLY A 254 13.10 8.87 1.36
C GLY A 254 13.12 9.46 -0.04
N LEU A 255 12.34 8.89 -0.97
CA LEU A 255 12.19 9.44 -2.33
C LEU A 255 11.48 10.79 -2.34
N ALA A 256 10.44 10.97 -1.52
CA ALA A 256 9.72 12.24 -1.41
C ALA A 256 10.62 13.35 -0.84
N VAL A 257 11.42 13.04 0.18
CA VAL A 257 12.43 13.96 0.73
C VAL A 257 13.45 14.33 -0.36
N CYS A 258 13.99 13.35 -1.08
CA CYS A 258 14.91 13.62 -2.18
C CYS A 258 14.28 14.50 -3.27
N PHE A 259 13.02 14.26 -3.62
CA PHE A 259 12.28 15.08 -4.58
C PHE A 259 12.02 16.50 -4.08
N SER A 260 11.84 16.73 -2.78
CA SER A 260 11.65 18.07 -2.21
C SER A 260 12.84 19.01 -2.41
N ALA A 261 14.03 18.46 -2.69
CA ALA A 261 15.20 19.25 -3.12
C ALA A 261 14.93 20.06 -4.40
N SER A 262 13.95 19.65 -5.23
CA SER A 262 13.56 20.35 -6.46
C SER A 262 12.82 21.68 -6.24
N ALA A 263 12.37 21.94 -5.01
CA ALA A 263 11.82 23.24 -4.63
C ALA A 263 12.91 24.25 -4.23
N GLY A 264 14.16 23.81 -4.03
CA GLY A 264 15.30 24.69 -3.77
C GLY A 264 15.92 25.30 -5.04
N PRO A 265 17.02 26.07 -4.90
CA PRO A 265 17.69 26.75 -6.01
C PRO A 265 18.59 25.81 -6.84
N ILE A 266 18.10 24.61 -7.18
CA ILE A 266 18.83 23.60 -7.96
C ILE A 266 18.08 23.29 -9.25
N HIS A 267 18.82 22.94 -10.31
CA HIS A 267 18.21 22.50 -11.55
C HIS A 267 17.44 21.19 -11.34
N ARG A 268 16.15 21.20 -11.71
CA ARG A 268 15.26 20.04 -11.56
C ARG A 268 15.75 18.79 -12.29
N HIS A 269 16.52 18.96 -13.37
CA HIS A 269 17.13 17.83 -14.09
C HIS A 269 18.17 17.10 -13.25
N ASP A 270 18.96 17.79 -12.44
CA ASP A 270 19.96 17.15 -11.56
C ASP A 270 19.26 16.30 -10.49
N VAL A 271 18.17 16.83 -9.94
CA VAL A 271 17.31 16.09 -9.01
C VAL A 271 16.65 14.89 -9.70
N ALA A 272 16.22 15.02 -10.96
CA ALA A 272 15.65 13.91 -11.73
C ALA A 272 16.66 12.78 -11.98
N ILE A 273 17.90 13.13 -12.36
CA ILE A 273 19.01 12.21 -12.57
C ILE A 273 19.37 11.50 -11.27
N LEU A 274 19.14 12.12 -10.12
CA LEU A 274 19.36 11.50 -8.81
C LEU A 274 18.19 10.58 -8.39
N VAL A 275 16.95 11.06 -8.47
CA VAL A 275 15.76 10.40 -7.92
C VAL A 275 15.46 9.06 -8.62
N ALA A 276 15.64 8.97 -9.94
CA ALA A 276 15.38 7.72 -10.68
C ALA A 276 16.33 6.57 -10.27
N PRO A 277 17.67 6.74 -10.29
CA PRO A 277 18.60 5.75 -9.74
C PRO A 277 18.36 5.44 -8.26
N PHE A 278 17.97 6.43 -7.46
CA PHE A 278 17.63 6.21 -6.06
C PHE A 278 16.43 5.25 -5.90
N GLY A 279 15.38 5.47 -6.68
CA GLY A 279 14.20 4.60 -6.71
C GLY A 279 14.55 3.18 -7.17
N LEU A 280 15.41 3.04 -8.19
CA LEU A 280 15.90 1.75 -8.66
C LEU A 280 16.72 1.02 -7.59
N LEU A 281 17.61 1.72 -6.89
CA LEU A 281 18.44 1.14 -5.85
C LEU A 281 17.60 0.69 -4.64
N MET A 282 16.64 1.50 -4.20
CA MET A 282 15.68 1.11 -3.15
C MET A 282 14.84 -0.10 -3.56
N ALA A 283 14.42 -0.18 -4.83
CA ALA A 283 13.72 -1.34 -5.37
C ALA A 283 14.62 -2.59 -5.35
N ALA A 284 15.87 -2.48 -5.77
CA ALA A 284 16.83 -3.59 -5.73
C ALA A 284 17.07 -4.10 -4.29
N LEU A 285 17.24 -3.20 -3.32
CA LEU A 285 17.38 -3.57 -1.91
C LEU A 285 16.11 -4.21 -1.34
N SER A 286 14.93 -3.70 -1.71
CA SER A 286 13.64 -4.30 -1.34
C SER A 286 13.48 -5.70 -1.92
N TYR A 287 13.94 -5.92 -3.14
CA TYR A 287 13.97 -7.23 -3.79
C TYR A 287 14.90 -8.21 -3.05
N VAL A 288 16.12 -7.77 -2.70
CA VAL A 288 17.09 -8.60 -1.94
C VAL A 288 16.50 -8.94 -0.57
N TYR A 289 15.89 -7.98 0.12
CA TYR A 289 15.21 -8.21 1.40
C TYR A 289 14.11 -9.26 1.31
N ALA A 290 13.23 -9.14 0.31
CA ALA A 290 12.13 -10.10 0.10
C ALA A 290 12.66 -11.50 -0.22
N ARG A 291 13.76 -11.60 -1.00
CA ARG A 291 14.24 -12.86 -1.56
C ARG A 291 15.24 -13.63 -0.71
N ARG A 292 16.14 -12.94 -0.02
CA ARG A 292 17.25 -13.56 0.72
C ARG A 292 16.91 -13.60 2.21
N PRO A 293 17.25 -14.67 2.95
CA PRO A 293 17.13 -14.71 4.41
C PRO A 293 18.38 -14.16 5.12
N GLY A 294 18.32 -14.05 6.45
CA GLY A 294 19.49 -13.84 7.31
C GLY A 294 20.22 -12.51 7.08
N ALA A 295 21.55 -12.55 7.03
CA ALA A 295 22.42 -11.38 6.95
C ALA A 295 22.12 -10.46 5.75
N ALA A 296 21.70 -11.02 4.62
CA ALA A 296 21.36 -10.23 3.44
C ALA A 296 20.14 -9.30 3.68
N ARG A 297 19.17 -9.72 4.51
CA ARG A 297 18.04 -8.87 4.91
C ARG A 297 18.48 -7.71 5.77
N LEU A 298 19.30 -8.01 6.78
CA LEU A 298 19.84 -7.00 7.67
C LEU A 298 20.66 -5.98 6.88
N LEU A 299 21.53 -6.45 5.98
CA LEU A 299 22.30 -5.59 5.10
C LEU A 299 21.40 -4.72 4.23
N SER A 300 20.34 -5.30 3.63
CA SER A 300 19.39 -4.53 2.81
C SER A 300 18.69 -3.44 3.62
N MET A 301 18.28 -3.73 4.86
CA MET A 301 17.69 -2.74 5.76
C MET A 301 18.67 -1.63 6.14
N VAL A 302 19.89 -1.98 6.52
CA VAL A 302 20.94 -1.00 6.86
C VAL A 302 21.22 -0.12 5.65
N SER A 303 21.37 -0.70 4.46
CA SER A 303 21.58 0.05 3.22
C SER A 303 20.41 0.98 2.89
N LEU A 304 19.16 0.53 3.07
CA LEU A 304 17.98 1.40 2.92
C LEU A 304 18.00 2.56 3.92
N GLY A 305 18.38 2.31 5.17
CA GLY A 305 18.57 3.34 6.18
C GLY A 305 19.63 4.36 5.78
N CYS A 306 20.79 3.91 5.28
CA CYS A 306 21.84 4.78 4.75
C CYS A 306 21.37 5.61 3.56
N LEU A 307 20.61 5.02 2.61
CA LEU A 307 20.06 5.76 1.48
C LEU A 307 19.08 6.85 1.95
N ASN A 308 18.17 6.52 2.86
CA ASN A 308 17.28 7.51 3.44
C ASN A 308 18.05 8.65 4.14
N ALA A 309 19.13 8.32 4.85
CA ALA A 309 19.98 9.33 5.48
C ALA A 309 20.69 10.22 4.46
N VAL A 310 21.18 9.65 3.36
CA VAL A 310 21.76 10.40 2.23
C VAL A 310 20.72 11.32 1.60
N SER A 311 19.47 10.89 1.42
CA SER A 311 18.39 11.76 0.90
C SER A 311 18.14 12.96 1.81
N VAL A 312 18.05 12.75 3.13
CA VAL A 312 17.87 13.83 4.10
C VAL A 312 19.07 14.78 4.08
N TRP A 313 20.27 14.24 4.09
CA TRP A 313 21.50 15.04 4.07
C TRP A 313 21.59 15.89 2.81
N LEU A 314 21.39 15.30 1.62
CA LEU A 314 21.40 16.03 0.35
C LEU A 314 20.36 17.14 0.36
N THR A 315 19.12 16.83 0.74
CA THR A 315 18.03 17.81 0.82
C THR A 315 18.39 18.93 1.79
N SER A 316 18.96 18.62 2.95
CA SER A 316 19.34 19.64 3.92
C SER A 316 20.42 20.59 3.40
N ARG A 317 21.38 20.09 2.60
CA ARG A 317 22.39 20.94 1.97
C ARG A 317 21.79 21.92 0.97
N VAL A 318 20.71 21.53 0.29
CA VAL A 318 19.99 22.44 -0.63
C VAL A 318 19.36 23.62 0.11
N TRP A 319 18.87 23.37 1.32
CA TRP A 319 18.09 24.34 2.09
C TRP A 319 18.88 25.04 3.20
N GLU A 320 20.13 24.66 3.46
CA GLU A 320 20.94 25.12 4.59
C GLU A 320 21.07 26.65 4.62
N ASP A 321 21.50 27.26 3.52
CA ASP A 321 21.68 28.71 3.43
C ASP A 321 20.37 29.46 3.65
N TRP A 322 19.27 28.95 3.09
CA TRP A 322 17.95 29.54 3.25
C TRP A 322 17.46 29.44 4.71
N LEU A 323 17.63 28.29 5.35
CA LEU A 323 17.25 28.09 6.75
C LEU A 323 18.06 29.00 7.70
N LEU A 324 19.37 29.11 7.48
CA LEU A 324 20.25 29.98 8.25
C LEU A 324 19.86 31.46 8.10
N ALA A 325 19.59 31.90 6.86
CA ALA A 325 19.17 33.28 6.59
C ALA A 325 17.82 33.64 7.27
N HIS A 326 16.94 32.66 7.49
CA HIS A 326 15.63 32.86 8.14
C HIS A 326 15.61 32.47 9.62
N GLY A 327 16.78 32.17 10.22
CA GLY A 327 16.88 31.75 11.62
C GLY A 327 16.10 30.48 11.95
N LYS A 328 15.86 29.60 10.96
CA LYS A 328 15.13 28.34 11.12
C LYS A 328 16.09 27.23 11.56
N PRO A 329 15.68 26.35 12.50
CA PRO A 329 16.52 25.22 12.91
C PRO A 329 16.66 24.20 11.78
N SER A 330 17.75 23.41 11.82
CA SER A 330 17.93 22.29 10.90
C SER A 330 16.88 21.21 11.12
N PHE A 331 16.26 20.73 10.04
CA PHE A 331 15.29 19.63 10.06
C PHE A 331 15.95 18.23 9.96
N VAL A 332 17.28 18.14 9.84
CA VAL A 332 18.00 16.89 9.58
C VAL A 332 17.72 15.84 10.65
N LEU A 333 17.93 16.18 11.92
CA LEU A 333 17.84 15.21 13.01
C LEU A 333 16.40 14.73 13.25
N PRO A 334 15.36 15.59 13.28
CA PRO A 334 13.97 15.14 13.33
C PRO A 334 13.58 14.23 12.15
N LEU A 335 14.00 14.58 10.93
CA LEU A 335 13.64 13.81 9.74
C LEU A 335 14.36 12.46 9.67
N LEU A 336 15.63 12.40 10.09
CA LEU A 336 16.37 11.14 10.26
C LEU A 336 15.72 10.24 11.32
N ALA A 337 15.32 10.81 12.46
CA ALA A 337 14.65 10.07 13.51
C ALA A 337 13.31 9.49 13.01
N PHE A 338 12.54 10.29 12.27
CA PHE A 338 11.29 9.84 11.65
C PHE A 338 11.51 8.70 10.65
N LEU A 339 12.48 8.83 9.74
CA LEU A 339 12.80 7.80 8.74
C LEU A 339 13.34 6.52 9.38
N ALA A 340 14.18 6.63 10.39
CA ALA A 340 14.65 5.49 11.17
C ALA A 340 13.49 4.79 11.89
N GLY A 341 12.59 5.56 12.51
CA GLY A 341 11.36 5.04 13.11
C GLY A 341 10.48 4.30 12.11
N ALA A 342 10.21 4.91 10.94
CA ALA A 342 9.41 4.30 9.88
C ALA A 342 10.00 2.98 9.37
N LEU A 343 11.33 2.89 9.26
CA LEU A 343 12.04 1.69 8.82
C LEU A 343 12.10 0.59 9.89
N LEU A 344 12.24 0.96 11.17
CA LEU A 344 12.47 0.02 12.27
C LEU A 344 11.18 -0.43 12.99
N ILE A 345 10.09 0.32 12.89
CA ILE A 345 8.84 0.00 13.60
C ILE A 345 8.28 -1.37 13.23
N GLY A 346 8.30 -1.75 11.95
CA GLY A 346 7.85 -3.05 11.46
C GLY A 346 8.61 -4.22 12.09
N PRO A 347 9.95 -4.29 11.94
CA PRO A 347 10.75 -5.32 12.59
C PRO A 347 10.55 -5.39 14.10
N LEU A 348 10.51 -4.24 14.79
CA LEU A 348 10.34 -4.18 16.24
C LEU A 348 8.97 -4.71 16.68
N VAL A 349 7.87 -4.26 16.05
CA VAL A 349 6.51 -4.72 16.35
C VAL A 349 6.36 -6.21 15.99
N GLY A 350 6.97 -6.64 14.90
CA GLY A 350 7.00 -8.04 14.49
C GLY A 350 7.70 -8.96 15.50
N TRP A 351 8.87 -8.54 15.98
CA TRP A 351 9.63 -9.24 17.01
C TRP A 351 8.87 -9.31 18.34
N LEU A 352 8.30 -8.19 18.80
CA LEU A 352 7.45 -8.16 20.00
C LEU A 352 6.25 -9.09 19.87
N GLY A 353 5.58 -9.09 18.71
CA GLY A 353 4.46 -9.98 18.45
C GLY A 353 4.85 -11.46 18.45
N GLU A 354 6.07 -11.79 18.04
CA GLU A 354 6.62 -13.15 18.16
C GLU A 354 6.89 -13.53 19.63
N MET A 355 7.48 -12.64 20.42
CA MET A 355 7.68 -12.88 21.85
C MET A 355 6.35 -13.14 22.58
N VAL A 356 5.34 -12.31 22.34
CA VAL A 356 4.01 -12.47 22.96
C VAL A 356 3.37 -13.81 22.61
N ARG A 357 3.56 -14.32 21.39
CA ARG A 357 3.04 -15.63 20.96
C ARG A 357 3.77 -16.81 21.59
N ARG A 358 5.03 -16.64 22.00
CA ARG A 358 5.82 -17.68 22.66
C ARG A 358 5.51 -17.81 24.16
N LEU A 359 4.86 -16.82 24.75
CA LEU A 359 4.40 -16.94 26.13
C LEU A 359 3.33 -18.04 26.21
N PRO A 360 3.53 -19.10 27.02
CA PRO A 360 2.53 -20.13 27.17
C PRO A 360 1.23 -19.49 27.64
N ALA A 361 0.12 -19.82 27.00
CA ALA A 361 -1.20 -19.46 27.49
C ALA A 361 -1.35 -20.11 28.87
N ARG A 362 -1.06 -19.34 29.93
CA ARG A 362 -1.28 -19.78 31.30
C ARG A 362 -2.78 -19.98 31.42
N ALA A 363 -3.18 -21.25 31.47
CA ALA A 363 -4.54 -21.72 31.67
C ALA A 363 -5.04 -21.36 33.06
#